data_AF-A0A2K0WJ46-F1
#
_entry.id   AF-A0A2K0WJ46-F1
#
_cell.length_a   1.000
_cell.length_b   1.000
_cell.length_c   1.000
_cell.angle_alpha   90.00
_cell.angle_beta   90.00
_cell.angle_gamma   90.00
#
_symmetry.space_group_name_H-M   'P 1'
#
loop_
_entity.id
_entity.type
_entity.pdbx_description
1 polymer ?
#
loop_
_entity_poly.entity_id
_entity_poly.type
_entity_poly.pdbx_seq_one_letter_code
_entity_poly.pdbx_strand_id
1 'polypeptide(L)'
;MSSPVPMPTARQAELHDRFKQYLSLEREGPPIEALKEAKALVEENGLNPYHAAHLHMKLAGIPEMGLYHATEAVRTLTQLRETSDSQTVAEQLQEATNAMLEAQKIEKDWSEHLDTMTSECREAAVQQRFTEYFSNLEQDQSSPSGVETEDRNSFTFDDTVKKGRTADSGGEKEEKEVEKVEDLYDDAWDYSPS
;
A
#
# COMPACT_ATOMS: atom_id res chain seq x y z
N MET A 1 -10.21 -40.66 12.27
CA MET A 1 -9.13 -40.69 11.26
C MET A 1 -9.10 -39.32 10.62
N SER A 2 -7.99 -38.58 10.70
CA SER A 2 -7.91 -37.26 10.07
C SER A 2 -7.77 -37.45 8.56
N SER A 3 -8.61 -36.78 7.77
CA SER A 3 -8.44 -36.76 6.32
C SER A 3 -7.06 -36.15 6.01
N PRO A 4 -6.27 -36.73 5.08
CA PRO A 4 -5.01 -36.13 4.69
C PRO A 4 -5.26 -34.71 4.19
N VAL A 5 -4.45 -33.76 4.67
CA VAL A 5 -4.52 -32.36 4.22
C VAL A 5 -4.18 -32.34 2.73
N PRO A 6 -5.04 -31.78 1.87
CA PRO A 6 -4.77 -31.70 0.44
C PRO A 6 -3.50 -30.88 0.20
N MET A 7 -2.61 -31.42 -0.63
CA MET A 7 -1.39 -30.72 -1.04
C MET A 7 -1.75 -29.46 -1.83
N PRO A 8 -1.07 -28.34 -1.61
CA PRO A 8 -1.23 -27.15 -2.45
C PRO A 8 -0.93 -27.48 -3.91
N THR A 9 -1.66 -26.85 -4.83
CA THR A 9 -1.31 -26.92 -6.25
C THR A 9 0.01 -26.16 -6.50
N ALA A 10 0.70 -26.48 -7.60
CA ALA A 10 1.91 -25.76 -7.98
C ALA A 10 1.66 -24.24 -8.10
N ARG A 11 0.49 -23.84 -8.60
CA ARG A 11 0.07 -22.44 -8.68
C ARG A 11 -0.11 -21.81 -7.29
N GLN A 12 -0.73 -22.51 -6.35
CA GLN A 12 -0.90 -22.01 -4.98
C GLN A 12 0.44 -21.83 -4.27
N ALA A 13 1.41 -22.72 -4.50
CA ALA A 13 2.76 -22.58 -3.97
C ALA A 13 3.48 -21.36 -4.57
N GLU A 14 3.39 -21.16 -5.88
CA GLU A 14 3.95 -20.00 -6.58
C GLU A 14 3.37 -18.68 -6.04
N LEU A 15 2.04 -18.57 -5.94
CA LEU A 15 1.37 -17.38 -5.42
C LEU A 15 1.72 -17.10 -3.97
N HIS A 16 1.90 -18.13 -3.16
CA HIS A 16 2.36 -17.98 -1.78
C HIS A 16 3.80 -17.46 -1.71
N ASP A 17 4.69 -17.92 -2.59
CA ASP A 17 6.07 -17.43 -2.63
C ASP A 17 6.15 -15.99 -3.17
N ARG A 18 5.34 -15.62 -4.16
CA ARG A 18 5.20 -14.21 -4.57
C ARG A 18 4.63 -13.33 -3.45
N PHE A 19 3.63 -13.83 -2.70
CA PHE A 19 3.13 -13.09 -1.55
C PHE A 19 4.21 -12.86 -0.48
N LYS A 20 5.12 -13.82 -0.25
CA LYS A 20 6.28 -13.60 0.63
C LYS A 20 7.23 -12.54 0.09
N GLN A 21 7.45 -12.51 -1.23
CA GLN A 21 8.26 -11.46 -1.86
C GLN A 21 7.61 -10.08 -1.68
N TYR A 22 6.29 -10.00 -1.87
CA TYR A 22 5.52 -8.80 -1.54
C TYR A 22 5.72 -8.39 -0.07
N LEU A 23 5.65 -9.31 0.90
CA LEU A 23 5.88 -8.98 2.32
C LEU A 23 7.29 -8.45 2.58
N SER A 24 8.30 -8.91 1.84
CA SER A 24 9.65 -8.34 1.90
C SER A 24 9.68 -6.92 1.33
N LEU A 25 9.04 -6.67 0.19
CA LEU A 25 8.92 -5.34 -0.40
C LEU A 25 8.16 -4.38 0.52
N GLU A 26 7.09 -4.83 1.16
CA GLU A 26 6.30 -4.01 2.08
C GLU A 26 7.12 -3.55 3.30
N ARG A 27 8.09 -4.36 3.75
CA ARG A 27 8.91 -4.05 4.93
C ARG A 27 10.14 -3.21 4.60
N GLU A 28 10.79 -3.50 3.48
CA GLU A 28 12.16 -3.05 3.21
C GLU A 28 12.31 -2.41 1.83
N GLY A 29 11.31 -2.54 0.96
CA GLY A 29 11.32 -2.05 -0.40
C GLY A 29 10.67 -0.67 -0.56
N PRO A 30 10.78 -0.08 -1.77
CA PRO A 30 10.08 1.15 -2.10
C PRO A 30 8.56 0.98 -1.97
N PRO A 31 7.82 1.93 -1.36
CA PRO A 31 6.38 1.82 -1.17
C PRO A 31 5.62 1.57 -2.47
N ILE A 32 6.00 2.27 -3.53
CA ILE A 32 5.35 2.17 -4.84
C ILE A 32 5.52 0.76 -5.42
N GLU A 33 6.70 0.15 -5.28
CA GLU A 33 6.94 -1.22 -5.76
C GLU A 33 6.11 -2.24 -4.99
N ALA A 34 5.95 -2.06 -3.67
CA ALA A 34 5.08 -2.89 -2.86
C ALA A 34 3.60 -2.76 -3.28
N LEU A 35 3.12 -1.56 -3.58
CA LEU A 35 1.75 -1.33 -4.05
C LEU A 35 1.51 -1.92 -5.44
N LYS A 36 2.47 -1.80 -6.36
CA LYS A 36 2.39 -2.44 -7.68
C LYS A 36 2.28 -3.96 -7.57
N GLU A 37 3.13 -4.59 -6.74
CA GLU A 37 3.06 -6.04 -6.55
C GLU A 37 1.75 -6.45 -5.84
N ALA A 38 1.27 -5.66 -4.88
CA ALA A 38 -0.01 -5.92 -4.21
C ALA A 38 -1.19 -5.95 -5.20
N LYS A 39 -1.25 -4.95 -6.09
CA LYS A 39 -2.26 -4.87 -7.16
C LYS A 39 -2.16 -6.08 -8.10
N ALA A 40 -0.97 -6.40 -8.58
CA ALA A 40 -0.77 -7.54 -9.47
C ALA A 40 -1.15 -8.88 -8.82
N LEU A 41 -0.89 -9.05 -7.52
CA LEU A 41 -1.21 -10.27 -6.80
C LEU A 41 -2.69 -10.43 -6.50
N VAL A 42 -3.41 -9.35 -6.21
CA VAL A 42 -4.82 -9.45 -5.78
C VAL A 42 -5.75 -9.93 -6.91
N GLU A 43 -5.33 -9.74 -8.17
CA GLU A 43 -6.04 -10.20 -9.37
C GLU A 43 -5.82 -11.71 -9.66
N GLU A 44 -4.90 -12.36 -8.95
CA GLU A 44 -4.49 -13.73 -9.25
C GLU A 44 -5.46 -14.80 -8.75
N ASN A 45 -6.00 -15.57 -9.68
CA ASN A 45 -6.89 -16.68 -9.38
C ASN A 45 -6.17 -17.75 -8.53
N GLY A 46 -6.79 -18.12 -7.41
CA GLY A 46 -6.26 -19.13 -6.48
C GLY A 46 -5.36 -18.59 -5.37
N LEU A 47 -5.24 -17.26 -5.25
CA LEU A 47 -4.63 -16.62 -4.09
C LEU A 47 -5.39 -17.02 -2.81
N ASN A 48 -4.64 -17.21 -1.73
CA ASN A 48 -5.23 -17.51 -0.42
C ASN A 48 -6.12 -16.33 0.02
N PRO A 49 -7.37 -16.55 0.48
CA PRO A 49 -8.27 -15.46 0.88
C PRO A 49 -7.73 -14.58 2.01
N TYR A 50 -6.92 -15.12 2.94
CA TYR A 50 -6.25 -14.32 3.96
C TYR A 50 -5.22 -13.37 3.35
N HIS A 51 -4.48 -13.83 2.33
CA HIS A 51 -3.52 -12.99 1.61
C HIS A 51 -4.27 -11.94 0.78
N ALA A 52 -5.35 -12.32 0.10
CA ALA A 52 -6.18 -11.40 -0.67
C ALA A 52 -6.75 -10.28 0.21
N ALA A 53 -7.27 -10.62 1.40
CA ALA A 53 -7.74 -9.62 2.37
C ALA A 53 -6.62 -8.65 2.81
N HIS A 54 -5.40 -9.16 3.07
CA HIS A 54 -4.25 -8.33 3.40
C HIS A 54 -3.89 -7.36 2.26
N LEU A 55 -3.84 -7.85 1.02
CA LEU A 55 -3.53 -7.02 -0.14
C LEU A 55 -4.61 -5.96 -0.40
N HIS A 56 -5.88 -6.32 -0.30
CA HIS A 56 -6.97 -5.36 -0.39
C HIS A 56 -6.90 -4.29 0.71
N MET A 57 -6.59 -4.66 1.95
CA MET A 57 -6.35 -3.70 3.03
C MET A 57 -5.17 -2.78 2.73
N LYS A 58 -4.11 -3.29 2.10
CA LYS A 58 -2.98 -2.45 1.68
C LYS A 58 -3.39 -1.42 0.63
N LEU A 59 -4.15 -1.84 -0.38
CA LEU A 59 -4.60 -0.98 -1.48
C LEU A 59 -5.72 -0.02 -1.06
N ALA A 60 -6.42 -0.29 0.04
CA ALA A 60 -7.49 0.55 0.58
C ALA A 60 -7.05 1.98 0.92
N GLY A 61 -5.74 2.20 1.12
CA GLY A 61 -5.18 3.52 1.40
C GLY A 61 -5.00 4.41 0.17
N ILE A 62 -5.12 3.86 -1.05
CA ILE A 62 -4.89 4.61 -2.29
C ILE A 62 -6.17 5.40 -2.65
N PRO A 63 -6.09 6.72 -2.92
CA PRO A 63 -7.22 7.52 -3.40
C PRO A 63 -7.92 6.91 -4.62
N GLU A 64 -9.21 7.22 -4.80
CA GLU A 64 -10.10 6.76 -5.90
C GLU A 64 -10.37 5.23 -5.97
N MET A 65 -9.40 4.38 -5.65
CA MET A 65 -9.56 2.91 -5.62
C MET A 65 -9.72 2.35 -4.20
N GLY A 66 -9.46 3.16 -3.17
CA GLY A 66 -9.38 2.72 -1.78
C GLY A 66 -10.70 2.16 -1.24
N LEU A 67 -11.82 2.81 -1.54
CA LEU A 67 -13.15 2.34 -1.11
C LEU A 67 -13.49 0.97 -1.71
N TYR A 68 -13.18 0.75 -2.98
CA TYR A 68 -13.39 -0.55 -3.63
C TYR A 68 -12.62 -1.64 -2.90
N HIS A 69 -11.31 -1.45 -2.69
CA HIS A 69 -10.49 -2.47 -2.04
C HIS A 69 -10.85 -2.66 -0.56
N ALA A 70 -11.20 -1.61 0.18
CA ALA A 70 -11.69 -1.74 1.55
C ALA A 70 -12.97 -2.60 1.61
N THR A 71 -13.89 -2.39 0.65
CA THR A 71 -15.12 -3.19 0.54
C THR A 71 -14.81 -4.66 0.24
N GLU A 72 -13.89 -4.93 -0.69
CA GLU A 72 -13.47 -6.29 -1.04
C GLU A 72 -12.76 -7.01 0.12
N ALA A 73 -11.97 -6.29 0.92
CA ALA A 73 -11.37 -6.81 2.15
C ALA A 73 -12.45 -7.25 3.16
N VAL A 74 -13.44 -6.37 3.43
CA VAL A 74 -14.57 -6.68 4.32
C VAL A 74 -15.36 -7.89 3.81
N ARG A 75 -15.63 -7.95 2.50
CA ARG A 75 -16.33 -9.08 1.87
C ARG A 75 -15.57 -10.39 2.09
N THR A 76 -14.26 -10.39 1.82
CA THR A 76 -13.40 -11.56 1.95
C THR A 76 -13.30 -12.04 3.41
N LEU A 77 -13.12 -11.10 4.35
CA LEU A 77 -13.04 -11.42 5.78
C LEU A 77 -14.38 -11.90 6.36
N THR A 78 -15.50 -11.37 5.85
CA THR A 78 -16.83 -11.85 6.21
C THR A 78 -17.02 -13.32 5.81
N GLN A 79 -16.63 -13.68 4.58
CA GLN A 79 -16.68 -15.07 4.11
C GLN A 79 -15.74 -15.98 4.91
N LEU A 80 -14.55 -15.50 5.25
CA LEU A 80 -13.63 -16.26 6.11
C LEU A 80 -14.22 -16.51 7.50
N ARG A 81 -14.91 -15.53 8.09
CA ARG A 81 -15.56 -15.67 9.40
C ARG A 81 -16.66 -16.74 9.40
N GLU A 82 -17.33 -16.97 8.29
CA GLU A 82 -18.33 -18.05 8.17
C GLU A 82 -17.71 -19.45 8.26
N THR A 83 -16.42 -19.57 7.96
CA THR A 83 -15.69 -20.85 7.90
C THR A 83 -14.62 -20.99 9.00
N SER A 84 -14.32 -19.91 9.73
CA SER A 84 -13.30 -19.84 10.78
C SER A 84 -13.76 -18.93 11.92
N ASP A 85 -13.93 -19.49 13.11
CA ASP A 85 -14.27 -18.73 14.33
C ASP A 85 -13.02 -18.18 15.05
N SER A 86 -12.05 -17.72 14.26
CA SER A 86 -10.79 -17.19 14.78
C SER A 86 -10.97 -15.76 15.28
N GLN A 87 -10.52 -15.49 16.51
CA GLN A 87 -10.45 -14.13 17.06
C GLN A 87 -9.67 -13.18 16.12
N THR A 88 -8.62 -13.68 15.46
CA THR A 88 -7.85 -12.89 14.48
C THR A 88 -8.69 -12.43 13.30
N VAL A 89 -9.58 -13.29 12.77
CA VAL A 89 -10.47 -12.91 11.67
C VAL A 89 -11.47 -11.86 12.11
N ALA A 90 -11.97 -11.96 13.34
CA ALA A 90 -12.89 -10.97 13.90
C ALA A 90 -12.22 -9.60 14.07
N GLU A 91 -10.98 -9.57 14.58
CA GLU A 91 -10.19 -8.34 14.74
C GLU A 91 -9.89 -7.70 13.38
N GLN A 92 -9.42 -8.49 12.40
CA GLN A 92 -9.17 -8.01 11.04
C GLN A 92 -10.44 -7.50 10.35
N LEU A 93 -11.58 -8.17 10.54
CA LEU A 93 -12.85 -7.73 9.97
C LEU A 93 -13.29 -6.39 10.57
N GLN A 94 -13.07 -6.18 11.87
CA GLN A 94 -13.37 -4.90 12.51
C GLN A 94 -12.48 -3.78 11.96
N GLU A 95 -11.18 -4.03 11.81
CA GLU A 95 -10.23 -3.09 11.21
C GLU A 95 -10.62 -2.74 9.77
N ALA A 96 -10.90 -3.75 8.95
CA ALA A 96 -11.34 -3.55 7.56
C ALA A 96 -12.66 -2.77 7.47
N THR A 97 -13.60 -3.04 8.37
CA THR A 97 -14.88 -2.31 8.42
C THR A 97 -14.66 -0.84 8.75
N ASN A 98 -13.78 -0.54 9.71
CA ASN A 98 -13.45 0.85 10.06
C ASN A 98 -12.79 1.58 8.87
N ALA A 99 -11.79 0.94 8.24
CA ALA A 99 -11.12 1.49 7.06
C ALA A 99 -12.10 1.75 5.91
N MET A 100 -13.03 0.84 5.66
CA MET A 100 -14.08 1.01 4.64
C MET A 100 -15.01 2.19 4.96
N LEU A 101 -15.43 2.36 6.21
CA LEU A 101 -16.29 3.49 6.61
C LEU A 101 -15.56 4.83 6.49
N GLU A 102 -14.28 4.88 6.85
CA GLU A 102 -13.45 6.07 6.68
C GLU A 102 -13.25 6.40 5.20
N ALA A 103 -12.88 5.42 4.38
CA ALA A 103 -12.77 5.58 2.94
C ALA A 103 -14.09 6.05 2.31
N GLN A 104 -15.22 5.47 2.72
CA GLN A 104 -16.54 5.86 2.22
C GLN A 104 -16.84 7.33 2.51
N LYS A 105 -16.48 7.81 3.71
CA LYS A 105 -16.66 9.21 4.07
C LYS A 105 -15.77 10.12 3.22
N ILE A 106 -14.48 9.78 3.11
CA ILE A 106 -13.50 10.56 2.34
C ILE A 106 -13.91 10.65 0.87
N GLU A 107 -14.26 9.52 0.24
CA GLU A 107 -14.65 9.49 -1.18
C GLU A 107 -16.00 10.18 -1.41
N LYS A 108 -16.91 10.16 -0.43
CA LYS A 108 -18.14 10.93 -0.51
C LYS A 108 -17.87 12.44 -0.47
N ASP A 109 -17.09 12.90 0.51
CA ASP A 109 -16.75 14.33 0.63
C ASP A 109 -15.98 14.81 -0.62
N TRP A 110 -15.14 13.94 -1.19
CA TRP A 110 -14.39 14.20 -2.41
C TRP A 110 -15.27 14.27 -3.67
N SER A 111 -16.17 13.31 -3.86
CA SER A 111 -17.11 13.34 -4.99
C SER A 111 -18.02 14.57 -4.97
N GLU A 112 -18.52 14.95 -3.79
CA GLU A 112 -19.27 16.20 -3.61
C GLU A 112 -18.44 17.44 -3.99
N HIS A 113 -17.13 17.43 -3.71
CA HIS A 113 -16.22 18.49 -4.13
C HIS A 113 -16.04 18.53 -5.66
N LEU A 114 -15.81 17.37 -6.29
CA LEU A 114 -15.65 17.24 -7.74
C LEU A 114 -16.89 17.69 -8.52
N ASP A 115 -18.09 17.45 -7.99
CA ASP A 115 -19.36 17.87 -8.60
C ASP A 115 -19.48 19.40 -8.75
N THR A 116 -18.76 20.16 -7.92
CA THR A 116 -18.73 21.63 -8.03
C THR A 116 -17.77 22.14 -9.12
N MET A 117 -16.97 21.25 -9.71
CA MET A 117 -15.93 21.59 -10.68
C MET A 117 -16.36 21.35 -12.14
N THR A 118 -15.73 22.11 -13.04
CA THR A 118 -15.78 21.83 -14.50
C THR A 118 -14.99 20.56 -14.83
N SER A 119 -15.30 19.89 -15.94
CA SER A 119 -14.67 18.63 -16.33
C SER A 119 -13.14 18.71 -16.43
N GLU A 120 -12.61 19.79 -17.03
CA GLU A 120 -11.17 20.02 -17.14
C GLU A 120 -10.50 20.19 -15.77
N CYS A 121 -11.18 20.82 -14.81
CA CYS A 121 -10.67 20.96 -13.44
C CYS A 121 -10.73 19.65 -12.64
N ARG A 122 -11.71 18.77 -12.91
CA ARG A 122 -11.85 17.49 -12.21
C ARG A 122 -10.68 16.56 -12.48
N GLU A 123 -10.31 16.38 -13.76
CA GLU A 123 -9.18 15.52 -14.14
C GLU A 123 -7.88 15.99 -13.50
N ALA A 124 -7.61 17.30 -13.54
CA ALA A 124 -6.45 17.89 -12.88
C ALA A 124 -6.48 17.69 -11.35
N ALA A 125 -7.65 17.83 -10.71
CA ALA A 125 -7.80 17.63 -9.27
C ALA A 125 -7.57 16.16 -8.85
N VAL A 126 -8.08 15.20 -9.62
CA VAL A 126 -7.83 13.77 -9.41
C VAL A 126 -6.34 13.45 -9.58
N GLN A 127 -5.71 13.96 -10.65
CA GLN A 127 -4.27 13.80 -10.89
C GLN A 127 -3.44 14.36 -9.74
N GLN A 128 -3.81 15.54 -9.24
CA GLN A 128 -3.13 16.17 -8.12
C GLN A 128 -3.29 15.34 -6.84
N ARG A 129 -4.50 14.87 -6.51
CA ARG A 129 -4.75 14.05 -5.32
C ARG A 129 -3.91 12.77 -5.32
N PHE A 130 -3.78 12.12 -6.47
CA PHE A 130 -2.90 10.96 -6.63
C PHE A 130 -1.43 11.30 -6.47
N THR A 131 -0.97 12.37 -7.14
CA THR A 131 0.43 12.80 -7.08
C THR A 131 0.83 13.17 -5.66
N GLU A 132 -0.04 13.89 -4.95
CA GLU A 132 0.16 14.24 -3.54
C GLU A 132 0.23 13.00 -2.65
N TYR A 133 -0.64 12.01 -2.85
CA TYR A 133 -0.60 10.75 -2.11
C TYR A 133 0.75 10.04 -2.26
N PHE A 134 1.22 9.81 -3.49
CA PHE A 134 2.48 9.11 -3.71
C PHE A 134 3.69 9.94 -3.24
N SER A 135 3.65 11.26 -3.41
CA SER A 135 4.70 12.15 -2.90
C SER A 135 4.82 12.06 -1.37
N ASN A 136 3.70 12.04 -0.66
CA ASN A 136 3.69 11.90 0.80
C ASN A 136 4.18 10.51 1.23
N LEU A 137 3.77 9.47 0.50
CA LEU A 137 4.17 8.08 0.76
C LEU A 137 5.70 7.88 0.68
N GLU A 138 6.37 8.56 -0.24
CA GLU A 138 7.84 8.54 -0.38
C GLU A 138 8.56 9.37 0.70
N GLN A 139 7.96 10.48 1.13
CA GLN A 139 8.49 11.32 2.21
C GLN A 139 8.46 10.63 3.58
N ASP A 140 7.40 9.86 3.87
CA ASP A 140 7.26 9.11 5.12
C ASP A 140 8.33 8.02 5.27
N GLN A 141 8.86 7.47 4.17
CA GLN A 141 10.00 6.55 4.19
C GLN A 141 11.37 7.25 4.23
N SER A 142 11.47 8.44 3.64
CA SER A 142 12.73 9.21 3.60
C SER A 142 13.04 9.90 4.93
N SER A 143 12.05 10.02 5.82
CA SER A 143 12.25 10.50 7.18
C SER A 143 13.01 9.43 7.96
N PRO A 144 14.25 9.70 8.42
CA PRO A 144 14.94 8.75 9.27
C PRO A 144 14.09 8.58 10.52
N SER A 145 13.76 7.34 10.87
CA SER A 145 13.24 7.04 12.19
C SER A 145 14.31 7.43 13.21
N GLY A 146 14.23 8.67 13.68
CA GLY A 146 15.05 9.22 14.73
C GLY A 146 14.68 8.49 16.01
N VAL A 147 15.27 7.32 16.21
CA VAL A 147 15.35 6.68 17.51
C VAL A 147 16.28 7.57 18.35
N GLU A 148 15.70 8.56 19.02
CA GLU A 148 16.30 9.15 20.20
C GLU A 148 16.32 8.09 21.30
N THR A 149 17.31 7.19 21.27
CA THR A 149 17.72 6.46 22.46
C THR A 149 18.83 7.25 23.14
N GLU A 150 18.43 8.14 24.05
CA GLU A 150 19.34 8.59 25.10
C GLU A 150 19.59 7.45 26.10
N ASP A 151 20.87 7.34 26.47
CA ASP A 151 21.45 6.69 27.64
C ASP A 151 21.45 5.15 27.75
N ARG A 152 22.57 4.57 27.26
CA ARG A 152 23.45 3.79 28.15
C ARG A 152 24.87 3.57 27.59
N ASN A 153 25.84 4.19 28.26
CA ASN A 153 27.28 3.90 28.34
C ASN A 153 27.86 2.78 27.45
N SER A 154 28.82 3.14 26.60
CA SER A 154 30.09 2.40 26.51
C SER A 154 31.21 3.25 25.92
N PHE A 155 32.22 3.50 26.77
CA PHE A 155 33.65 3.56 26.48
C PHE A 155 34.16 4.44 25.32
N THR A 156 34.81 5.52 25.74
CA THR A 156 35.81 6.31 25.02
C THR A 156 36.83 5.47 24.24
N PHE A 157 37.01 5.78 22.96
CA PHE A 157 38.33 5.77 22.33
C PHE A 157 38.41 6.95 21.36
N ASP A 158 39.26 7.92 21.70
CA ASP A 158 39.72 8.97 20.80
C ASP A 158 40.37 8.34 19.56
N ASP A 159 39.94 8.73 18.36
CA ASP A 159 40.95 9.08 17.35
C ASP A 159 40.43 10.11 16.35
N THR A 160 41.25 11.15 16.22
CA THR A 160 41.02 12.36 15.43
C THR A 160 41.54 12.19 14.00
N VAL A 161 40.71 12.35 12.95
CA VAL A 161 41.22 12.79 11.63
C VAL A 161 40.21 13.66 10.84
N LYS A 162 40.48 14.97 10.90
CA LYS A 162 40.43 16.02 9.86
C LYS A 162 39.29 16.10 8.83
N LYS A 163 38.55 17.21 8.97
CA LYS A 163 37.85 18.03 7.95
C LYS A 163 38.56 18.12 6.58
N GLY A 164 37.80 17.88 5.51
CA GLY A 164 38.05 18.33 4.13
C GLY A 164 36.78 18.97 3.56
N ARG A 165 36.93 20.03 2.76
CA ARG A 165 35.94 21.07 2.39
C ARG A 165 35.39 20.83 0.96
N THR A 166 34.11 21.14 0.73
CA THR A 166 33.44 21.78 -0.47
C THR A 166 34.05 21.60 -1.89
N ALA A 167 33.36 21.39 -3.02
CA ALA A 167 32.00 21.70 -3.47
C ALA A 167 31.68 21.00 -4.82
N ASP A 168 30.41 21.08 -5.22
CA ASP A 168 29.90 21.37 -6.59
C ASP A 168 29.80 20.25 -7.65
N SER A 169 28.78 20.44 -8.51
CA SER A 169 28.38 19.73 -9.72
C SER A 169 27.54 18.46 -9.52
N GLY A 170 26.35 18.32 -10.09
CA GLY A 170 25.56 19.17 -10.96
C GLY A 170 24.19 18.51 -11.13
N GLY A 171 23.16 19.32 -11.36
CA GLY A 171 21.79 18.85 -11.53
C GLY A 171 21.67 17.90 -12.71
N GLU A 172 21.24 16.68 -12.43
CA GLU A 172 20.60 15.81 -13.41
C GLU A 172 19.10 15.87 -13.15
N LYS A 173 18.37 16.25 -14.20
CA LYS A 173 16.92 16.31 -14.21
C LYS A 173 16.35 14.91 -13.99
N GLU A 174 15.51 14.78 -12.97
CA GLU A 174 14.52 13.72 -12.81
C GLU A 174 13.55 13.76 -14.01
N GLU A 175 13.88 13.04 -15.08
CA GLU A 175 12.97 12.78 -16.21
C GLU A 175 12.54 11.29 -16.25
N LYS A 176 12.57 10.59 -15.10
CA LYS A 176 12.26 9.13 -15.04
C LYS A 176 11.18 8.69 -14.04
N GLU A 177 10.61 9.58 -13.24
CA GLU A 177 9.62 9.20 -12.21
C GLU A 177 8.17 9.28 -12.67
N VAL A 178 7.88 10.02 -13.75
CA VAL A 178 6.49 10.20 -14.23
C VAL A 178 5.91 8.91 -14.82
N GLU A 179 6.70 8.11 -15.54
CA GLU A 179 6.25 6.85 -16.19
C GLU A 179 5.94 5.73 -15.17
N LYS A 180 6.43 5.83 -13.92
CA LYS A 180 6.21 4.79 -12.91
C LYS A 180 4.87 4.90 -12.18
N VAL A 181 4.24 6.07 -12.14
CA VAL A 181 2.96 6.30 -11.46
C VAL A 181 1.77 6.06 -12.39
N GLU A 182 1.99 6.11 -13.71
CA GLU A 182 0.94 5.95 -14.74
C GLU A 182 0.18 4.62 -14.63
N ASP A 183 0.84 3.47 -14.37
CA ASP A 183 0.15 2.16 -14.25
C ASP A 183 -0.87 2.06 -13.09
N LEU A 184 -0.71 2.87 -12.04
CA LEU A 184 -1.68 2.93 -10.92
C LEU A 184 -2.74 4.01 -11.17
N TYR A 185 -2.37 5.03 -11.94
CA TYR A 185 -3.24 6.15 -12.29
C TYR A 185 -4.27 5.78 -13.39
N ASP A 186 -3.86 5.02 -14.41
CA ASP A 186 -4.73 4.59 -15.51
C ASP A 186 -5.91 3.73 -15.00
N ASP A 187 -5.68 2.87 -14.01
CA ASP A 187 -6.73 2.06 -13.39
C ASP A 187 -7.69 2.90 -12.52
N ALA A 188 -7.24 4.00 -11.93
CA ALA A 188 -8.09 4.81 -11.08
C ALA A 188 -9.24 5.48 -11.84
N TRP A 189 -9.03 5.74 -13.13
CA TRP A 189 -10.06 6.24 -14.04
C TRP A 189 -11.12 5.18 -14.38
N ASP A 190 -10.79 3.89 -14.35
CA ASP A 190 -11.74 2.80 -14.58
C ASP A 190 -12.67 2.56 -13.37
N TYR A 191 -12.26 2.97 -12.16
CA TYR A 191 -13.04 2.82 -10.93
C TYR A 191 -13.83 4.08 -10.50
N SER A 192 -13.63 5.22 -11.16
CA SER A 192 -14.46 6.41 -10.93
C SER A 192 -15.89 6.18 -11.42
N PRO A 193 -16.91 6.26 -10.55
CA PRO A 193 -18.30 6.07 -10.98
C PRO A 193 -18.70 7.23 -11.91
N SER A 194 -19.11 6.87 -13.13
CA SER A 194 -19.79 7.75 -14.10
C SER A 194 -21.13 8.29 -13.59
#